data_AF-A0A822E8P5-F1
#
_entry.id   AF-A0A822E8P5-F1
#
_cell.length_a   1.000
_cell.length_b   1.000
_cell.length_c   1.000
_cell.angle_alpha   90.00
_cell.angle_beta   90.00
_cell.angle_gamma   90.00
#
_symmetry.space_group_name_H-M   'P 1'
#
loop_
_entity.id
_entity.type
_entity.pdbx_description
1 polymer ?
#
loop_
_entity_poly.entity_id
_entity_poly.type
_entity_poly.pdbx_seq_one_letter_code
_entity_poly.pdbx_strand_id
1 'polypeptide(L)'
;GFDCDRQLLTCNISYCQSKMLNGICDHECNKIGCDYDRDDCLPMQNDGLLGTIILQLEISKETFEQRKDLFLQRFSSVLNSPVKISLNKDGSELILPWYKDGNDKTKPIGYVSLFG
;
A
#
# COMPACT_ATOMS: atom_id res chain seq x y z
N GLY A 1 9.49 -15.53 -0.14
CA GLY A 1 8.60 -16.67 -0.44
C GLY A 1 8.12 -17.20 0.87
N PHE A 2 6.95 -16.76 1.31
CA PHE A 2 6.43 -16.89 2.68
C PHE A 2 5.85 -18.28 2.96
N ASP A 3 6.49 -19.34 2.45
CA ASP A 3 5.96 -20.72 2.44
C ASP A 3 5.80 -21.30 3.87
N CYS A 4 6.49 -20.70 4.84
CA CYS A 4 6.44 -21.06 6.27
C CYS A 4 5.35 -20.32 7.07
N ASP A 5 4.76 -19.24 6.54
CA ASP A 5 3.92 -18.29 7.31
C ASP A 5 2.41 -18.58 7.24
N ARG A 6 2.02 -19.85 7.41
CA ARG A 6 0.65 -20.32 7.13
C ARG A 6 -0.44 -19.75 8.04
N GLN A 7 -0.09 -19.31 9.25
CA GLN A 7 -1.08 -18.86 10.25
C GLN A 7 -1.58 -17.42 10.00
N LEU A 8 -0.79 -16.60 9.30
CA LEU A 8 -1.11 -15.18 9.08
C LEU A 8 -2.20 -14.96 8.03
N LEU A 9 -2.65 -16.02 7.33
CA LEU A 9 -3.61 -15.98 6.22
C LEU A 9 -5.09 -16.08 6.65
N THR A 10 -5.39 -16.43 7.90
CA THR A 10 -6.78 -16.64 8.35
C THR A 10 -7.45 -15.33 8.75
N CYS A 11 -8.65 -15.03 8.23
CA CYS A 11 -9.40 -13.81 8.56
C CYS A 11 -10.89 -14.06 8.78
N ASN A 12 -11.47 -13.43 9.80
CA ASN A 12 -12.93 -13.28 9.89
C ASN A 12 -13.35 -12.07 9.06
N ILE A 13 -13.57 -12.31 7.77
CA ILE A 13 -13.81 -11.26 6.77
C ILE A 13 -15.00 -10.37 7.17
N SER A 14 -16.12 -10.96 7.59
CA SER A 14 -17.32 -10.18 7.93
C SER A 14 -17.08 -9.22 9.10
N TYR A 15 -16.30 -9.64 10.10
CA TYR A 15 -15.98 -8.80 11.25
C TYR A 15 -15.03 -7.68 10.85
N CYS A 16 -13.88 -8.02 10.25
CA CYS A 16 -12.86 -7.03 9.90
C CYS A 16 -13.34 -6.05 8.83
N GLN A 17 -14.23 -6.46 7.93
CA GLN A 17 -14.84 -5.53 6.98
C GLN A 17 -15.74 -4.48 7.62
N SER A 18 -16.39 -4.80 8.75
CA SER A 18 -17.19 -3.83 9.50
C SER A 18 -16.37 -2.86 10.34
N LYS A 19 -15.08 -3.16 10.49
CA LYS A 19 -14.14 -2.44 11.34
C LYS A 19 -13.17 -1.57 10.57
N MET A 20 -12.81 -1.97 9.36
CA MET A 20 -11.80 -1.26 8.58
C MET A 20 -12.05 0.26 8.40
N LEU A 21 -10.97 1.04 8.37
CA LEU A 21 -10.95 2.49 8.15
C LEU A 21 -11.75 3.28 9.20
N ASN A 22 -11.85 2.74 10.41
CA ASN A 22 -12.55 3.40 11.52
C ASN A 22 -11.60 4.28 12.38
N GLY A 23 -10.29 4.26 12.11
CA GLY A 23 -9.26 4.96 12.86
C GLY A 23 -8.90 4.32 14.21
N ILE A 24 -9.35 3.10 14.46
CA ILE A 24 -9.12 2.30 15.67
C ILE A 24 -8.36 1.05 15.23
N CYS A 25 -7.21 0.81 15.85
CA CYS A 25 -6.47 -0.42 15.62
C CYS A 25 -7.18 -1.63 16.24
N ASP A 26 -7.90 -2.38 15.42
CA ASP A 26 -8.49 -3.69 15.73
C ASP A 26 -7.42 -4.77 15.50
N HIS A 27 -6.60 -5.05 16.53
CA HIS A 27 -5.44 -5.96 16.44
C HIS A 27 -5.76 -7.36 15.88
N GLU A 28 -6.96 -7.90 16.11
CA GLU A 28 -7.38 -9.18 15.51
C GLU A 28 -7.52 -9.13 13.98
N CYS A 29 -7.68 -7.94 13.41
CA CYS A 29 -7.75 -7.65 11.98
C CYS A 29 -6.40 -7.16 11.41
N ASN A 30 -5.42 -6.86 12.26
CA ASN A 30 -4.09 -6.45 11.85
C ASN A 30 -3.18 -7.64 11.47
N LYS A 31 -3.57 -8.36 10.42
CA LYS A 31 -2.81 -9.50 9.88
C LYS A 31 -2.96 -9.60 8.37
N ILE A 32 -2.05 -10.32 7.73
CA ILE A 32 -2.00 -10.49 6.26
C ILE A 32 -3.36 -10.89 5.67
N GLY A 33 -4.02 -11.89 6.24
CA GLY A 33 -5.30 -12.38 5.74
C GLY A 33 -6.46 -11.37 5.83
N CYS A 34 -6.30 -10.30 6.62
CA CYS A 34 -7.29 -9.25 6.84
C CYS A 34 -6.84 -7.88 6.31
N ASP A 35 -5.81 -7.82 5.46
CA ASP A 35 -5.26 -6.58 4.91
C ASP A 35 -4.86 -5.56 5.99
N TYR A 36 -4.27 -6.03 7.10
CA TYR A 36 -3.69 -5.18 8.14
C TYR A 36 -4.64 -4.12 8.71
N ASP A 37 -5.90 -4.51 8.93
CA ASP A 37 -6.95 -3.62 9.44
C ASP A 37 -7.06 -2.30 8.65
N ARG A 38 -6.80 -2.37 7.34
CA ARG A 38 -6.73 -1.20 6.43
C ARG A 38 -5.93 -0.03 7.01
N ASP A 39 -4.78 -0.35 7.58
CA ASP A 39 -3.81 0.62 8.09
C ASP A 39 -4.21 1.37 9.37
N ASP A 40 -5.33 1.04 10.01
CA ASP A 40 -5.74 1.68 11.28
C ASP A 40 -4.72 1.42 12.42
N CYS A 41 -3.91 0.36 12.28
CA CYS A 41 -2.83 0.02 13.20
C CYS A 41 -1.46 0.59 12.83
N LEU A 42 -1.30 1.23 11.68
CA LEU A 42 -0.02 1.82 11.31
C LEU A 42 0.24 3.10 12.11
N PRO A 43 1.42 3.26 12.73
CA PRO A 43 1.74 4.46 13.46
C PRO A 43 1.66 5.69 12.53
N MET A 44 1.09 6.78 13.02
CA MET A 44 1.05 8.06 12.30
C MET A 44 2.46 8.63 12.06
N GLN A 45 3.48 8.16 12.80
CA GLN A 45 4.87 8.53 12.62
C GLN A 45 5.61 7.49 11.77
N ASN A 46 6.10 7.99 10.63
CA ASN A 46 6.92 7.31 9.64
C ASN A 46 8.26 6.85 10.21
N ASP A 47 8.31 5.66 10.78
CA ASP A 47 9.51 4.83 10.72
C ASP A 47 9.25 3.72 9.70
N GLY A 48 8.99 4.12 8.44
CA GLY A 48 8.98 3.18 7.33
C GLY A 48 10.30 2.41 7.30
N LEU A 49 10.25 1.13 6.95
CA LEU A 49 11.41 0.24 6.85
C LEU A 49 12.51 0.88 5.97
N LEU A 50 13.53 1.50 6.57
CA LEU A 50 14.83 2.01 6.04
C LEU A 50 14.95 2.43 4.55
N GLY A 51 13.86 2.68 3.81
CA GLY A 51 13.90 2.82 2.37
C GLY A 51 12.54 2.94 1.67
N THR A 52 12.62 3.27 0.39
CA THR A 52 11.47 3.50 -0.50
C THR A 52 11.62 2.59 -1.73
N ILE A 53 10.53 1.91 -2.11
CA ILE A 53 10.46 1.18 -3.37
C ILE A 53 9.99 2.16 -4.46
N ILE A 54 10.70 2.19 -5.58
CA ILE A 54 10.37 3.01 -6.74
C ILE A 54 9.81 2.08 -7.83
N LEU A 55 8.59 2.34 -8.29
CA LEU A 55 7.88 1.52 -9.28
C LEU A 55 7.57 2.35 -10.53
N GLN A 56 8.08 1.94 -11.68
CA GLN A 56 7.64 2.45 -12.97
C GLN A 56 6.48 1.59 -13.47
N LEU A 57 5.31 2.20 -13.70
CA LEU A 57 4.12 1.48 -14.11
C LEU A 57 3.80 1.74 -15.59
N GLU A 58 3.50 0.68 -16.32
CA GLU A 58 3.12 0.74 -17.74
C GLU A 58 1.59 0.92 -17.91
N ILE A 59 1.01 1.87 -17.17
CA ILE A 59 -0.41 2.28 -17.24
C ILE A 59 -0.50 3.81 -17.21
N SER A 60 -1.65 4.41 -17.54
CA SER A 60 -1.78 5.86 -17.43
C SER A 60 -1.88 6.34 -15.97
N LYS A 61 -1.46 7.57 -15.68
CA LYS A 61 -1.65 8.19 -14.35
C LYS A 61 -3.12 8.14 -13.93
N GLU A 62 -4.04 8.51 -14.82
CA GLU A 62 -5.48 8.47 -14.54
C GLU A 62 -5.96 7.07 -14.16
N THR A 63 -5.55 6.03 -14.91
CA THR A 63 -5.89 4.65 -14.59
C THR A 63 -5.31 4.20 -13.26
N PHE A 64 -4.09 4.64 -12.94
CA PHE A 64 -3.48 4.36 -11.65
C PHE A 64 -4.27 5.01 -10.51
N GLU A 65 -4.57 6.29 -10.59
CA GLU A 65 -5.34 7.02 -9.56
C GLU A 65 -6.72 6.37 -9.31
N GLN A 66 -7.39 5.89 -10.36
CA GLN A 66 -8.69 5.19 -10.23
C GLN A 66 -8.59 3.80 -9.58
N ARG A 67 -7.40 3.19 -9.54
CA ARG A 67 -7.20 1.79 -9.10
C ARG A 67 -6.16 1.62 -8.00
N LYS A 68 -5.58 2.71 -7.49
CA LYS A 68 -4.43 2.70 -6.59
C LYS A 68 -4.71 1.95 -5.29
N ASP A 69 -5.91 2.05 -4.74
CA ASP A 69 -6.26 1.36 -3.48
C ASP A 69 -6.20 -0.16 -3.63
N LEU A 70 -6.74 -0.69 -4.74
CA LEU A 70 -6.67 -2.12 -5.05
C LEU A 70 -5.23 -2.55 -5.38
N PHE A 71 -4.47 -1.68 -6.05
CA PHE A 71 -3.06 -1.93 -6.31
C PHE A 71 -2.27 -2.06 -5.01
N LEU A 72 -2.40 -1.10 -4.08
CA LEU A 72 -1.72 -1.10 -2.78
C LEU A 72 -2.14 -2.30 -1.94
N GLN A 73 -3.44 -2.62 -1.87
CA GLN A 73 -3.92 -3.81 -1.17
C GLN A 73 -3.24 -5.09 -1.68
N ARG A 74 -3.21 -5.29 -3.02
CA ARG A 74 -2.57 -6.46 -3.63
C ARG A 74 -1.07 -6.46 -3.42
N PHE A 75 -0.43 -5.30 -3.52
CA PHE A 75 1.02 -5.18 -3.35
C PHE A 75 1.43 -5.46 -1.90
N SER A 76 0.66 -4.97 -0.92
CA SER A 76 0.83 -5.30 0.50
C SER A 76 0.65 -6.79 0.77
N SER A 77 -0.33 -7.43 0.12
CA SER A 77 -0.53 -8.87 0.20
C SER A 77 0.63 -9.67 -0.40
N VAL A 78 1.19 -9.24 -1.54
CA VAL A 78 2.35 -9.89 -2.16
C VAL A 78 3.61 -9.75 -1.29
N LEU A 79 3.80 -8.58 -0.67
CA LEU A 79 4.97 -8.30 0.15
C LEU A 79 4.83 -8.78 1.61
N ASN A 80 3.64 -9.22 2.04
CA ASN A 80 3.34 -9.47 3.44
C ASN A 80 3.78 -8.31 4.34
N SER A 81 3.47 -7.07 3.93
CA SER A 81 3.76 -5.86 4.69
C SER A 81 2.85 -4.73 4.20
N PRO A 82 2.32 -3.87 5.07
CA PRO A 82 1.58 -2.70 4.64
C PRO A 82 2.42 -1.77 3.77
N VAL A 83 1.82 -1.28 2.69
CA VAL A 83 2.45 -0.37 1.74
C VAL A 83 1.61 0.88 1.56
N LYS A 84 2.26 2.05 1.66
CA LYS A 84 1.64 3.34 1.32
C LYS A 84 2.44 4.08 0.28
N ILE A 85 1.75 4.90 -0.52
CA ILE A 85 2.41 5.85 -1.40
C ILE A 85 3.12 6.90 -0.52
N SER A 86 4.40 7.13 -0.78
CA SER A 86 5.17 8.14 -0.07
C SER A 86 4.55 9.52 -0.31
N LEU A 87 4.64 10.43 0.66
CA LEU A 87 4.08 11.76 0.55
C LEU A 87 5.15 12.80 0.17
N ASN A 88 4.75 13.79 -0.62
CA ASN A 88 5.46 15.04 -0.81
C ASN A 88 5.50 15.85 0.51
N LYS A 89 6.33 16.89 0.54
CA LYS A 89 6.43 17.80 1.70
C LYS A 89 5.11 18.50 2.05
N ASP A 90 4.22 18.64 1.08
CA ASP A 90 2.89 19.25 1.24
C ASP A 90 1.80 18.24 1.65
N GLY A 91 2.17 16.97 1.85
CA GLY A 91 1.24 15.89 2.21
C GLY A 91 0.51 15.25 1.03
N SER A 92 0.73 15.71 -0.22
CA SER A 92 0.18 15.06 -1.40
C SER A 92 0.96 13.77 -1.74
N GLU A 93 0.33 12.83 -2.44
CA GLU A 93 0.99 11.59 -2.86
C GLU A 93 2.12 11.83 -3.88
N LEU A 94 3.27 11.19 -3.66
CA LEU A 94 4.44 11.27 -4.52
C LEU A 94 4.29 10.32 -5.73
N ILE A 95 3.56 10.80 -6.74
CA ILE A 95 3.35 10.13 -8.03
C ILE A 95 3.85 11.05 -9.14
N LEU A 96 4.97 10.69 -9.75
CA LEU A 96 5.60 11.50 -10.80
C LEU A 96 5.22 10.97 -12.19
N PRO A 97 5.07 11.83 -13.21
CA PRO A 97 5.03 11.35 -14.58
C PRO A 97 6.40 10.74 -14.95
N TRP A 98 6.36 9.58 -15.59
CA TRP A 98 7.47 8.98 -16.30
C TRP A 98 7.61 9.64 -17.67
N TYR A 99 8.83 9.65 -18.21
CA TYR A 99 9.15 10.23 -19.52
C TYR A 99 9.99 9.23 -20.30
N LYS A 100 9.35 8.32 -21.03
CA LYS A 100 10.08 7.51 -22.01
C LYS A 100 10.38 8.40 -23.22
N ASP A 101 11.66 8.48 -23.60
CA ASP A 101 12.14 9.22 -24.77
C ASP A 101 11.80 10.73 -24.78
N GLY A 102 11.61 11.31 -23.60
CA GLY A 102 11.51 12.77 -23.39
C GLY A 102 10.11 13.39 -23.50
N ASN A 103 9.10 12.67 -24.00
CA ASN A 103 7.79 13.28 -24.31
C ASN A 103 6.55 12.53 -23.81
N ASP A 104 6.62 11.23 -23.49
CA ASP A 104 5.45 10.49 -23.02
C ASP A 104 5.23 10.67 -21.52
N LYS A 105 4.42 11.66 -21.13
CA LYS A 105 4.01 11.96 -19.74
C LYS A 105 2.86 11.08 -19.22
N THR A 106 2.38 10.13 -20.00
CA THR A 106 1.12 9.46 -19.67
C THR A 106 1.27 8.46 -18.54
N LYS A 107 2.48 7.93 -18.34
CA LYS A 107 2.78 6.84 -17.39
C LYS A 107 3.29 7.38 -16.05
N PRO A 108 2.96 6.77 -14.89
CA PRO A 108 3.48 7.21 -13.61
C PRO A 108 4.70 6.41 -13.13
N ILE A 109 5.56 7.07 -12.35
CA ILE A 109 6.45 6.46 -11.36
C ILE A 109 5.80 6.67 -9.99
N GLY A 110 5.50 5.57 -9.30
CA GLY A 110 5.05 5.56 -7.92
C GLY A 110 6.21 5.32 -6.96
N TYR A 111 6.24 6.07 -5.85
CA TYR A 111 7.15 5.84 -4.73
C TYR A 111 6.32 5.28 -3.59
N VAL A 112 6.71 4.12 -3.07
CA VAL A 112 5.97 3.47 -2.00
C VAL A 112 6.90 3.13 -0.84
N SER A 113 6.42 3.38 0.37
CA SER A 113 7.09 3.05 1.62
C SER A 113 6.50 1.79 2.20
N LEU A 114 7.36 0.89 2.68
CA LEU A 114 6.97 -0.29 3.44
C LEU A 114 6.90 0.04 4.94
N PHE A 115 5.90 -0.50 5.61
CA PHE A 115 5.77 -0.39 7.06
C PHE A 115 5.89 -1.79 7.66
N GLY A 116 6.68 -1.91 8.73
CA GLY A 116 6.93 -3.16 9.45
C GLY A 116 6.28 -3.16 10.82
#